data_AF-A0A914ML55-F1
#
_entry.id   AF-A0A914ML55-F1
#
_cell.length_a   1.000
_cell.length_b   1.000
_cell.length_c   1.000
_cell.angle_alpha   90.00
_cell.angle_beta   90.00
_cell.angle_gamma   90.00
#
_symmetry.space_group_name_H-M   'P 1'
#
loop_
_entity.id
_entity.type
_entity.pdbx_description
1 polymer ?
#
loop_
_entity_poly.entity_id
_entity_poly.type
_entity_poly.pdbx_seq_one_letter_code
_entity_poly.pdbx_strand_id
1 'polypeptide(L)' 'MTRWEWVTNMHRDTNASIVGHHDHTSFVAICENETRARCRYNLLCRMVQPCGPPTEKSPLDDL' A
#
# COMPACT_ATOMS: atom_id res chain seq x y z
N MET A 1 16.27 -6.14 -8.67
CA MET A 1 15.32 -5.62 -7.68
C MET A 1 15.73 -4.19 -7.36
N THR A 2 15.05 -3.23 -7.97
CA THR A 2 15.30 -1.81 -7.70
C THR A 2 14.73 -1.43 -6.33
N ARG A 3 15.19 -0.32 -5.74
CA ARG A 3 14.59 0.22 -4.51
C ARG A 3 13.08 0.42 -4.67
N TRP A 4 12.64 0.92 -5.83
CA TRP A 4 11.23 1.15 -6.11
C TRP A 4 10.42 -0.16 -6.11
N GLU A 5 10.96 -1.23 -6.72
CA GLU A 5 10.31 -2.55 -6.74
C GLU A 5 10.16 -3.13 -5.32
N TRP A 6 11.23 -3.06 -4.51
CA TRP A 6 11.19 -3.53 -3.12
C TRP A 6 10.15 -2.80 -2.28
N VAL A 7 10.17 -1.46 -2.32
CA VAL A 7 9.24 -0.63 -1.53
C VAL A 7 7.80 -0.82 -2.03
N THR A 8 7.58 -0.94 -3.34
CA THR A 8 6.25 -1.22 -3.91
C THR A 8 5.70 -2.55 -3.41
N ASN A 9 6.52 -3.59 -3.36
CA ASN A 9 6.13 -4.90 -2.82
C ASN A 9 5.80 -4.80 -1.32
N MET A 10 6.63 -4.13 -0.53
CA MET A 10 6.35 -3.92 0.91
C MET A 10 5.00 -3.22 1.15
N HIS A 11 4.67 -2.20 0.35
CA HIS A 11 3.38 -1.51 0.48
C HIS A 11 2.21 -2.41 0.07
N ARG A 12 2.36 -3.23 -0.97
CA ARG A 12 1.34 -4.20 -1.38
C ARG A 12 1.11 -5.26 -0.31
N ASP A 13 2.16 -5.79 0.30
CA ASP A 13 2.05 -6.78 1.38
C ASP A 13 1.37 -6.20 2.62
N THR A 14 1.68 -4.94 2.94
CA THR A 14 1.03 -4.21 4.04
C THR A 14 -0.46 -4.01 3.75
N ASN A 15 -0.82 -3.51 2.57
CA ASN A 15 -2.21 -3.32 2.17
C ASN A 15 -2.99 -4.65 2.15
N ALA A 16 -2.38 -5.72 1.64
CA ALA A 16 -2.97 -7.06 1.65
C ALA A 16 -3.21 -7.57 3.08
N SER A 17 -2.25 -7.36 3.97
CA SER A 17 -2.38 -7.72 5.39
C SER A 17 -3.50 -6.95 6.08
N ILE A 18 -3.66 -5.65 5.81
CA ILE A 18 -4.75 -4.85 6.39
C ILE A 18 -6.11 -5.34 5.88
N VAL A 19 -6.24 -5.65 4.59
CA VAL A 19 -7.49 -6.15 3.98
C VAL A 19 -7.82 -7.57 4.44
N GLY A 20 -6.81 -8.41 4.67
CA GLY A 20 -6.97 -9.81 5.09
C GLY A 20 -7.34 -9.96 6.58
N HIS A 21 -6.82 -9.11 7.45
CA HIS A 21 -7.11 -9.16 8.89
C HIS A 21 -8.29 -8.25 9.26
N HIS A 22 -9.37 -8.87 9.74
CA HIS A 22 -10.61 -8.15 10.10
C HIS A 22 -10.40 -7.08 11.17
N ASP A 23 -9.52 -7.33 12.14
CA ASP A 23 -9.21 -6.38 13.21
C ASP A 23 -8.51 -5.13 12.67
N HIS A 24 -7.56 -5.31 11.75
CA HIS A 24 -6.87 -4.19 11.10
C HIS A 24 -7.79 -3.40 10.17
N THR A 25 -8.59 -4.08 9.34
CA THR A 25 -9.59 -3.39 8.52
C THR A 25 -10.55 -2.57 9.39
N SER A 26 -10.98 -3.13 10.53
CA SER A 26 -11.89 -2.44 11.46
C SER A 26 -11.23 -1.24 12.13
N PHE A 27 -9.97 -1.37 12.54
CA PHE A 27 -9.20 -0.28 13.12
C PHE A 27 -9.07 0.88 12.13
N VAL A 28 -8.66 0.60 10.88
CA VAL A 28 -8.56 1.62 9.83
C VAL A 28 -9.90 2.28 9.54
N ALA A 29 -10.99 1.50 9.46
CA ALA A 29 -12.34 2.04 9.24
C ALA A 29 -12.81 3.00 10.34
N ILE A 30 -12.46 2.71 11.60
CA ILE A 30 -12.77 3.60 12.73
C ILE A 30 -11.93 4.88 12.63
N CYS A 31 -10.62 4.77 12.36
CA CYS A 31 -9.73 5.92 12.24
C CYS A 31 -10.09 6.86 11.08
N GLU A 32 -10.46 6.30 9.92
CA GLU A 32 -10.85 7.08 8.74
C GLU A 32 -12.33 7.53 8.79
N ASN A 33 -13.11 7.07 9.78
CA ASN A 33 -14.56 7.30 9.89
C ASN A 33 -15.32 6.93 8.59
N GLU A 34 -14.91 5.82 7.96
CA GLU A 34 -15.54 5.28 6.76
C GLU A 34 -16.08 3.87 7.01
N THR A 35 -16.95 3.38 6.12
CA THR A 35 -17.43 2.00 6.22
C THR A 35 -16.29 1.02 5.91
N ARG A 36 -16.29 -0.15 6.56
CA ARG A 36 -15.30 -1.22 6.31
C ARG A 36 -15.20 -1.58 4.82
N ALA A 37 -16.33 -1.59 4.12
CA ALA A 37 -16.36 -1.87 2.67
C ALA A 37 -15.61 -0.80 1.86
N ARG A 38 -15.79 0.47 2.21
CA ARG A 38 -15.13 1.60 1.54
C ARG A 38 -13.62 1.64 1.83
N CYS A 39 -13.20 1.42 3.07
CA CYS A 39 -11.77 1.29 3.39
C CYS A 39 -11.12 0.13 2.63
N ARG A 40 -11.78 -1.03 2.55
CA ARG A 40 -11.29 -2.17 1.75
C ARG A 40 -11.15 -1.81 0.27
N TYR A 41 -12.15 -1.15 -0.31
CA TYR A 41 -12.09 -0.68 -1.68
C TYR A 41 -10.89 0.28 -1.90
N ASN A 42 -10.74 1.27 -1.02
CA ASN A 42 -9.64 2.24 -1.10
C ASN A 42 -8.27 1.55 -0.99
N LEU A 43 -8.10 0.60 -0.06
CA LEU A 43 -6.87 -0.16 0.12
C LEU A 43 -6.53 -1.00 -1.12
N LEU A 44 -7.52 -1.63 -1.75
CA LEU A 44 -7.34 -2.38 -3.00
C LEU A 44 -6.93 -1.46 -4.16
N CYS A 45 -7.59 -0.30 -4.30
CA CYS A 45 -7.21 0.70 -5.31
C CYS A 45 -5.77 1.20 -5.12
N ARG A 46 -5.33 1.39 -3.87
CA ARG A 46 -3.96 1.80 -3.53
C ARG A 46 -2.90 0.75 -3.92
N MET A 47 -3.26 -0.51 -4.20
CA MET A 47 -2.29 -1.56 -4.58
C MET A 47 -1.75 -1.41 -6.01
N VAL A 48 -2.46 -0.70 -6.90
CA VAL A 48 -2.03 -0.52 -8.29
C VAL A 48 -0.67 0.16 -8.35
N GLN A 49 -0.55 1.29 -7.64
CA GLN A 49 0.65 2.13 -7.67
C GLN A 49 0.85 2.86 -6.33
N PRO A 50 1.21 2.12 -5.26
CA PRO A 50 1.32 2.70 -3.92
C PRO A 50 2.44 3.74 -3.79
N CYS A 51 3.49 3.62 -4.61
CA CYS A 51 4.69 4.44 -4.53
C CYS A 51 4.86 5.42 -5.71
N GLY A 52 3.79 5.65 -6.49
CA GLY A 52 3.88 6.45 -7.72
C GLY A 52 4.65 5.74 -8.85
N PRO A 53 4.93 6.42 -9.97
CA PRO A 53 5.62 5.82 -11.12
C PRO A 53 7.05 5.43 -10.77
N PRO A 54 7.58 4.39 -11.43
CA PRO A 54 8.98 4.03 -11.26
C PRO A 54 9.86 5.22 -11.63
N THR A 55 10.84 5.52 -10.79
CA THR A 55 11.85 6.56 -11.06
C THR A 55 12.79 6.09 -12.16
N GLU A 56 13.14 6.93 -13.12
CA GLU A 56 14.03 6.58 -14.24
C GLU A 56 15.44 6.18 -13.79
N LYS A 57 15.91 6.72 -12.67
CA LYS A 57 17.18 6.37 -12.03
C LYS A 57 16.99 6.34 -10.52
N SER A 58 17.48 5.31 -9.84
CA SER A 58 17.50 5.34 -8.39
C SER A 58 18.63 6.29 -7.97
N PRO A 59 18.42 7.27 -7.06
CA PRO A 59 19.50 8.15 -6.59
C PRO A 59 20.65 7.41 -5.87
N LEU A 60 20.49 6.10 -5.65
CA LEU A 60 21.49 5.21 -5.07
C LEU A 60 22.25 4.41 -6.14
N ASP A 61 21.79 4.42 -7.40
CA ASP A 61 22.50 3.77 -8.52
C ASP A 61 23.73 4.62 -8.94
N ASP A 62 23.75 5.90 -8.55
CA ASP A 62 24.84 6.87 -8.80
C ASP A 62 25.87 6.93 -7.64
N LEU A 63 25.74 6.07 -6.62
CA LEU A 63 26.54 6.05 -5.38
C LEU A 63 27.57 4.92 -5.35
#